data_AF-A0A1I3X5A2-F1
#
_entry.id   AF-A0A1I3X5A2-F1
#
_cell.length_a   1.000
_cell.length_b   1.000
_cell.length_c   1.000
_cell.angle_alpha   90.00
_cell.angle_beta   90.00
_cell.angle_gamma   90.00
#
_symmetry.space_group_name_H-M   'P 1'
#
loop_
_entity.id
_entity.type
_entity.pdbx_description
1 polymer ?
#
loop_
_entity_poly.entity_id
_entity_poly.type
_entity_poly.pdbx_seq_one_letter_code
_entity_poly.pdbx_strand_id
1 'polypeptide(L)'
;MTWNAFLVAGRLHLVGEGPLVTIDARTGEGLWESRAVAGTPVLDGRHVLGLARFPSAGGRPELVALDPADGTEMWRSPLPDGTDDVTASGHMLVAVDLTDRDDLTLTVLR
;
A
#
# COMPACT_ATOMS: atom_id res chain seq x y z
N MET A 1 3.09 -11.07 13.72
CA MET A 1 2.32 -11.34 12.49
C MET A 1 1.05 -10.52 12.59
N THR A 2 0.97 -9.44 11.81
CA THR A 2 -0.16 -8.50 11.86
C THR A 2 -0.96 -8.67 10.58
N TRP A 3 -2.23 -9.03 10.72
CA TRP A 3 -3.18 -9.05 9.61
C TRP A 3 -3.92 -7.73 9.64
N ASN A 4 -3.95 -7.03 8.51
CA ASN A 4 -4.67 -5.78 8.35
C ASN A 4 -5.84 -5.99 7.39
N ALA A 5 -6.95 -5.32 7.68
CA ALA A 5 -8.12 -5.34 6.82
C ALA A 5 -8.73 -3.95 6.73
N PHE A 6 -9.20 -3.57 5.55
CA PHE A 6 -9.92 -2.31 5.35
C PHE A 6 -11.06 -2.48 4.36
N LEU A 7 -12.13 -1.73 4.58
CA LEU A 7 -13.35 -1.77 3.78
C LEU A 7 -13.46 -0.49 2.94
N VAL A 8 -13.60 -0.64 1.63
CA VAL A 8 -13.88 0.49 0.72
C VAL A 8 -14.94 0.06 -0.30
N ALA A 9 -15.97 0.89 -0.51
CA ALA A 9 -17.02 0.64 -1.49
C ALA A 9 -17.64 -0.79 -1.47
N GLY A 10 -17.80 -1.39 -0.28
CA GLY A 10 -18.35 -2.75 -0.14
C GLY A 10 -17.36 -3.89 -0.42
N ARG A 11 -16.07 -3.59 -0.58
CA ARG A 11 -14.98 -4.55 -0.77
C ARG A 11 -14.08 -4.59 0.45
N LEU A 12 -13.84 -5.79 0.98
CA LEU A 12 -12.92 -6.02 2.09
C LEU A 12 -11.56 -6.42 1.53
N HIS A 13 -10.57 -5.59 1.81
CA HIS A 13 -9.18 -5.79 1.43
C HIS A 13 -8.43 -6.40 2.61
N LEU A 14 -7.74 -7.50 2.38
CA LEU A 14 -7.02 -8.29 3.38
C LEU A 14 -5.54 -8.31 3.04
N VAL A 15 -4.72 -7.95 4.02
CA VAL A 15 -3.27 -7.90 3.89
C VAL A 15 -2.62 -8.68 5.03
N GLY A 16 -1.66 -9.52 4.64
CA GLY A 16 -0.82 -10.32 5.52
C GLY A 16 0.52 -10.59 4.85
N GLU A 17 1.06 -11.80 5.01
CA GLU A 17 2.35 -12.16 4.39
C GLU A 17 2.26 -12.37 2.86
N GLY A 18 1.05 -12.55 2.34
CA GLY A 18 0.77 -12.87 0.95
C GLY A 18 0.43 -11.66 0.06
N PRO A 19 -0.26 -11.89 -1.07
CA PRO A 19 -0.82 -10.81 -1.87
C PRO A 19 -1.86 -10.03 -1.07
N LEU A 20 -2.14 -8.81 -1.52
CA LEU A 20 -3.38 -8.13 -1.17
C LEU A 20 -4.54 -8.92 -1.79
N VAL A 21 -5.47 -9.39 -0.96
CA VAL A 21 -6.67 -10.12 -1.40
C VAL A 21 -7.89 -9.26 -1.18
N THR A 22 -8.78 -9.22 -2.15
CA THR A 22 -10.02 -8.46 -2.07
C THR A 22 -11.22 -9.39 -2.22
N ILE A 23 -12.16 -9.25 -1.30
CA ILE A 23 -13.41 -10.03 -1.27
C ILE A 23 -14.63 -9.12 -1.21
N ASP A 24 -15.77 -9.60 -1.68
CA ASP A 24 -17.06 -8.94 -1.48
C ASP A 24 -17.39 -8.98 0.00
N ALA A 25 -17.59 -7.81 0.62
CA ALA A 25 -17.75 -7.73 2.07
C ALA A 25 -19.09 -8.31 2.57
N ARG A 26 -20.06 -8.50 1.67
CA ARG A 26 -21.39 -9.03 2.01
C ARG A 26 -21.43 -10.54 1.85
N THR A 27 -20.81 -11.08 0.81
CA THR A 27 -20.87 -12.53 0.51
C THR A 27 -19.62 -13.29 0.94
N GLY A 28 -18.49 -12.61 1.11
CA GLY A 28 -17.18 -13.21 1.33
C GLY A 28 -16.56 -13.80 0.06
N GLU A 29 -17.15 -13.59 -1.11
CA GLU A 29 -16.64 -14.10 -2.39
C GLU A 29 -15.36 -13.37 -2.80
N GLY A 30 -14.37 -14.13 -3.29
CA GLY A 30 -13.12 -13.56 -3.80
C GLY A 30 -13.35 -12.76 -5.08
N LEU A 31 -12.84 -11.53 -5.13
CA LEU A 31 -13.00 -10.63 -6.26
C LEU A 31 -11.71 -10.52 -7.08
N TRP A 32 -10.59 -10.23 -6.43
CA TRP A 32 -9.28 -10.10 -7.06
C TRP A 32 -8.14 -10.21 -6.04
N GLU A 33 -6.93 -10.46 -6.53
CA GLU A 33 -5.70 -10.41 -5.74
C GLU A 33 -4.60 -9.63 -6.47
N SER A 34 -3.71 -8.98 -5.72
CA SER A 34 -2.56 -8.26 -6.27
C SER A 34 -1.29 -8.51 -5.47
N ARG A 35 -0.20 -8.80 -6.19
CA ARG A 35 1.16 -8.88 -5.65
C ARG A 35 1.95 -7.59 -5.88
N ALA A 36 1.36 -6.57 -6.48
CA ALA A 36 2.07 -5.33 -6.82
C ALA A 36 2.46 -4.54 -5.56
N VAL A 37 1.67 -4.65 -4.49
CA VAL A 37 1.89 -3.93 -3.23
C VAL A 37 2.43 -4.82 -2.12
N ALA A 38 3.21 -4.20 -1.23
CA ALA A 38 3.72 -4.73 0.02
C ALA A 38 3.46 -3.72 1.16
N GLY A 39 3.75 -4.14 2.40
CA GLY A 39 3.48 -3.31 3.58
C GLY A 39 1.99 -3.19 3.90
N THR A 40 1.63 -2.23 4.75
CA THR A 40 0.22 -1.94 5.07
C THR A 40 -0.29 -0.86 4.12
N PRO A 41 -1.24 -1.15 3.22
CA PRO A 41 -1.75 -0.16 2.30
C PRO A 41 -2.51 0.95 3.03
N VAL A 42 -2.53 2.13 2.42
CA VAL A 42 -3.33 3.28 2.82
C VAL A 42 -4.30 3.67 1.71
N LEU A 43 -5.31 4.48 2.04
CA LEU A 43 -6.30 4.96 1.09
C LEU A 43 -6.19 6.49 0.96
N ASP A 44 -6.21 6.99 -0.27
CA ASP A 44 -6.38 8.44 -0.56
C ASP A 44 -7.84 8.82 -0.88
N GLY A 45 -8.77 7.88 -0.65
CA GLY A 45 -10.18 7.99 -0.98
C GLY A 45 -10.54 7.55 -2.41
N ARG A 46 -9.55 7.25 -3.26
CA ARG A 46 -9.75 6.78 -4.64
C ARG A 46 -8.98 5.51 -4.97
N HIS A 47 -7.80 5.34 -4.39
CA HIS A 47 -6.86 4.28 -4.70
C HIS A 47 -6.45 3.52 -3.44
N VAL A 48 -6.08 2.26 -3.62
CA VAL A 48 -5.28 1.52 -2.64
C VAL A 48 -3.81 1.84 -2.90
N LEU A 49 -3.17 2.52 -1.96
CA LEU A 49 -1.76 2.93 -2.06
C LEU A 49 -0.89 2.01 -1.22
N GLY A 50 0.23 1.54 -1.76
CA GLY A 50 1.21 0.76 -1.01
C GLY A 50 2.59 0.80 -1.64
N LEU A 51 3.59 0.30 -0.92
CA LEU A 51 4.93 0.17 -1.47
C LEU A 51 4.96 -0.88 -2.58
N ALA A 52 5.68 -0.60 -3.66
CA ALA A 52 5.96 -1.57 -4.70
C ALA A 52 6.67 -2.79 -4.11
N ARG A 53 6.08 -3.98 -4.28
CA ARG A 53 6.75 -5.23 -3.95
C ARG A 53 7.93 -5.52 -4.88
N PHE A 54 7.77 -5.14 -6.14
CA PHE A 54 8.78 -5.27 -7.18
C PHE A 54 9.08 -3.88 -7.73
N PRO A 55 10.20 -3.27 -7.30
CA PRO A 55 10.64 -1.99 -7.83
C PRO A 55 10.98 -2.06 -9.32
N SER A 56 10.79 -0.95 -10.02
CA SER A 56 11.28 -0.73 -11.39
C SER A 56 12.81 -0.79 -11.47
N ALA A 57 13.34 -0.76 -12.70
CA ALA A 57 14.78 -0.72 -12.94
C ALA A 57 15.46 0.42 -12.14
N GLY A 58 16.48 0.06 -11.35
CA GLY A 58 17.16 0.98 -10.42
C GLY A 58 16.86 0.69 -8.94
N GLY A 59 15.85 -0.13 -8.61
CA GLY A 59 15.66 -0.67 -7.26
C GLY A 59 15.21 0.34 -6.21
N ARG A 60 14.87 1.56 -6.60
CA ARG A 60 14.37 2.60 -5.67
C ARG A 60 12.97 2.25 -5.18
N PRO A 61 12.62 2.62 -3.93
CA PRO A 61 11.27 2.44 -3.43
C PRO A 61 10.29 3.25 -4.27
N GLU A 62 9.11 2.68 -4.49
CA GLU A 62 8.06 3.28 -5.31
C GLU A 62 6.72 3.11 -4.59
N LEU A 63 5.88 4.12 -4.70
CA LEU A 63 4.48 4.07 -4.33
C LEU A 63 3.67 3.56 -5.52
N VAL A 64 2.85 2.54 -5.30
CA VAL A 64 1.93 1.97 -6.29
C VAL A 64 0.51 2.31 -5.88
N ALA A 65 -0.30 2.73 -6.86
CA ALA A 65 -1.72 2.92 -6.68
C ALA A 65 -2.51 1.90 -7.49
N LEU A 66 -3.39 1.19 -6.80
CA LEU A 66 -4.30 0.22 -7.40
C LEU A 66 -5.72 0.77 -7.44
N ASP A 67 -6.46 0.44 -8.49
CA ASP A 67 -7.91 0.63 -8.53
C ASP A 67 -8.55 -0.34 -7.51
N PRO A 68 -9.32 0.16 -6.52
CA PRO A 68 -10.00 -0.71 -5.56
C PRO A 68 -11.02 -1.67 -6.20
N ALA A 69 -11.56 -1.33 -7.38
CA ALA A 69 -12.61 -2.09 -8.04
C ALA A 69 -12.13 -3.44 -8.57
N ASP A 70 -10.92 -3.48 -9.15
CA ASP A 70 -10.37 -4.63 -9.87
C ASP A 70 -8.89 -4.94 -9.59
N GLY A 71 -8.20 -4.11 -8.80
CA GLY A 71 -6.81 -4.31 -8.40
C GLY A 71 -5.78 -3.93 -9.48
N THR A 72 -6.22 -3.31 -10.58
CA THR A 72 -5.31 -2.84 -11.64
C THR A 72 -4.40 -1.72 -11.13
N GLU A 73 -3.13 -1.77 -11.53
CA GLU A 73 -2.20 -0.66 -11.26
C GLU A 73 -2.57 0.54 -12.12
N MET A 74 -2.97 1.63 -11.47
CA MET A 74 -3.35 2.87 -12.15
C MET A 74 -2.16 3.77 -12.39
N TRP A 75 -1.25 3.84 -11.41
CA TRP A 75 -0.03 4.62 -11.50
C TRP A 75 1.01 4.16 -10.49
N ARG A 76 2.23 4.65 -10.69
CA ARG A 76 3.38 4.46 -9.82
C ARG A 76 4.21 5.72 -9.74
N SER A 77 4.79 5.99 -8.57
CA SER A 77 5.64 7.17 -8.32
C SER A 77 6.87 6.80 -7.50
N PRO A 78 8.06 7.35 -7.80
CA PRO A 78 9.24 7.13 -6.96
C PRO A 78 9.04 7.73 -5.56
N LEU A 79 9.62 7.06 -4.56
CA LEU A 79 9.72 7.53 -3.18
C LEU A 79 11.16 7.92 -2.84
N PRO A 80 11.38 8.69 -1.76
CA PRO A 80 12.72 8.91 -1.24
C PRO A 80 13.46 7.60 -1.00
N ASP A 81 14.77 7.59 -1.27
CA ASP A 81 15.63 6.45 -0.95
C ASP A 81 15.54 6.14 0.55
N GLY A 82 15.64 4.85 0.92
CA GLY A 82 15.50 4.40 2.31
C GLY A 82 14.05 4.23 2.80
N THR A 83 13.04 4.54 1.99
CA THR A 83 11.65 4.31 2.40
C THR A 83 11.35 2.81 2.55
N ASP A 84 11.07 2.39 3.78
CA ASP A 84 10.72 1.01 4.14
C ASP A 84 9.20 0.82 4.34
N ASP A 85 8.48 1.89 4.67
CA ASP A 85 7.02 1.87 4.80
C ASP A 85 6.39 3.23 4.42
N VAL A 86 5.08 3.23 4.23
CA VAL A 86 4.29 4.46 4.04
C VAL A 86 3.09 4.46 4.96
N THR A 87 2.77 5.61 5.54
CA THR A 87 1.60 5.77 6.41
C THR A 87 0.83 7.03 6.07
N ALA A 88 -0.46 7.04 6.39
CA ALA A 88 -1.32 8.19 6.23
C ALA A 88 -1.55 8.86 7.59
N SER A 89 -1.33 10.17 7.65
CA SER A 89 -1.64 10.99 8.82
C SER A 89 -2.37 12.25 8.38
N GLY A 90 -3.64 12.35 8.76
CA GLY A 90 -4.53 13.39 8.26
C GLY A 90 -4.65 13.35 6.74
N HIS A 91 -4.17 14.40 6.06
CA HIS A 91 -4.17 14.54 4.60
C HIS A 91 -2.80 14.31 3.98
N MET A 92 -1.85 13.79 4.76
CA MET A 92 -0.47 13.60 4.32
C MET A 92 -0.14 12.12 4.20
N LEU A 93 0.58 11.79 3.14
CA LEU A 93 1.31 10.54 3.03
C LEU A 93 2.73 10.76 3.57
N VAL A 94 3.16 9.89 4.47
CA VAL A 94 4.46 9.96 5.13
C VAL A 94 5.25 8.73 4.74
N ALA A 95 6.42 8.95 4.14
CA ALA A 95 7.43 7.92 3.95
C ALA A 95 8.18 7.70 5.27
N VAL A 96 8.34 6.44 5.65
CA VAL A 96 9.00 6.01 6.87
C VAL A 96 10.27 5.28 6.48
N ASP A 97 11.40 5.78 6.96
CA ASP A 97 12.68 5.09 6.92
C ASP A 97 12.90 4.38 8.26
N LEU A 98 13.11 3.06 8.22
CA LEU A 98 13.33 2.22 9.39
C LEU A 98 14.78 1.75 9.52
N THR A 99 15.69 2.22 8.65
CA THR A 99 17.09 1.79 8.63
C THR A 99 17.86 2.19 9.89
N ASP A 100 17.43 3.22 10.61
CA ASP A 100 17.88 3.52 11.98
C ASP A 100 16.70 3.57 12.95
N ARG A 101 16.55 2.53 13.78
CA ARG A 101 15.46 2.45 14.75
C ARG A 101 15.58 3.46 15.89
N ASP A 102 16.75 4.06 16.08
CA ASP A 102 16.99 5.12 17.04
C ASP A 102 16.79 6.53 16.42
N ASP A 103 16.69 6.64 15.09
CA ASP A 103 16.46 7.90 14.34
C ASP A 103 15.43 7.71 13.21
N LEU A 104 14.16 7.54 13.60
CA LEU A 104 13.05 7.46 12.65
C LEU A 104 12.88 8.78 11.89
N THR A 105 13.26 8.78 10.61
CA THR A 105 13.05 9.93 9.73
C THR A 105 11.69 9.81 9.02
N LEU A 106 10.84 10.82 9.20
CA LEU A 106 9.54 10.93 8.54
C LEU A 106 9.60 11.99 7.44
N THR A 107 9.42 11.58 6.20
CA THR A 107 9.36 12.51 5.07
C THR A 107 7.91 12.71 4.61
N VAL A 108 7.48 13.96 4.61
CA VAL A 108 6.16 14.36 4.09
C VAL A 108 6.19 14.34 2.56
N LEU A 109 5.35 13.50 1.97
CA LEU A 109 5.12 13.47 0.54
C LEU A 109 4.00 14.48 0.20
N ARG A 110 4.20 15.27 -0.84
CA ARG A 110 3.29 16.33 -1.30
C ARG A 110 2.91 16.10 -2.75
#